data_AF-A0A7S0M4Z3-F1
#
_entry.id   AF-A0A7S0M4Z3-F1
#
_cell.length_a   1.000
_cell.length_b   1.000
_cell.length_c   1.000
_cell.angle_alpha   90.00
_cell.angle_beta   90.00
_cell.angle_gamma   90.00
#
_symmetry.space_group_name_H-M   'P 1'
#
loop_
_entity.id
_entity.type
_entity.pdbx_description
1 polymer ?
#
loop_
_entity_poly.entity_id
_entity_poly.type
_entity_poly.pdbx_seq_one_letter_code
_entity_poly.pdbx_strand_id
1 'polypeptide(L)'
;TTTPWTLPANLAVAVNDKLVYALAQQAGGRLLVVAKDLVEAVGSKMAAPGEEGAGLRVLGTLTGAELAGTRYKHPLYDREGPVVVGGDYITTETGTGLVHTAPGHGVEDYQTGLKYGLALLSPVDDAGRFTAEAGPALEGKDVLADGNQAVLELMGQAGALLKEEAYGHKYPYDWRTKKPTIFRATDQWFASVESFRKQAVEAVDGVTWIPAVGRNRILPMIEGRADWCISRQRSWGVPIPVFYHKTTGEALLTAECMEHVRRIVEERGSDAWWELSEEELLPPSHKADAGSWERGRDTMDVWFDSGSSWAGVVGAREQLGPLPADMYLEGSDQHRGWFQSSLLTSVAATGRAPYKTVLTHGFVLDEKGLKMSKSLGNVVDPSILIQGGSNAKTQPAWGADVLRLWVASVDYTGDVRVGANIMRQVSDAYRKIRNTLRYMLGNLHDFDPAKDAVAYDDLPSIDRWMLGRLAEAQAEAKQAYEDLQFYRAAQAVQQLCIADLSNFYFEVAKDRLYVSAADGHRRRSCQTVLAAALE
;
A
#
# COMPACT_ATOMS: atom_id res chain seq x y z
N THR A 1 23.06 23.48 -10.87
CA THR A 1 22.70 22.35 -10.00
C THR A 1 23.15 22.65 -8.58
N THR A 2 22.47 22.13 -7.55
CA THR A 2 22.93 22.19 -6.15
C THR A 2 23.79 21.00 -5.75
N THR A 3 23.98 20.04 -6.66
CA THR A 3 24.79 18.82 -6.46
C THR A 3 25.91 18.73 -7.51
N PRO A 4 26.96 19.56 -7.43
CA PRO A 4 28.07 19.55 -8.40
C PRO A 4 28.63 18.15 -8.65
N TRP A 5 28.76 17.33 -7.61
CA TRP A 5 29.24 15.95 -7.69
C TRP A 5 28.48 15.03 -8.67
N THR A 6 27.28 15.40 -9.10
CA THR A 6 26.50 14.64 -10.11
C THR A 6 26.84 15.01 -11.55
N LEU A 7 27.54 16.11 -11.81
CA LEU A 7 27.92 16.55 -13.16
C LEU A 7 28.81 15.52 -13.90
N PRO A 8 29.72 14.79 -13.23
CA PRO A 8 30.41 13.66 -13.85
C PRO A 8 29.49 12.64 -14.54
N ALA A 9 28.30 12.42 -13.97
CA ALA A 9 27.32 11.46 -14.43
C ALA A 9 26.29 12.05 -15.43
N ASN A 10 26.43 13.32 -15.81
CA ASN A 10 25.46 14.00 -16.66
C ASN A 10 25.51 13.48 -18.11
N LEU A 11 24.38 13.00 -18.62
CA LEU A 11 24.26 12.39 -19.95
C LEU A 11 23.31 13.14 -20.87
N ALA A 12 22.45 14.01 -20.37
CA ALA A 12 21.54 14.81 -21.18
C ALA A 12 21.23 16.15 -20.49
N VAL A 13 20.67 17.09 -21.24
CA VAL A 13 20.02 18.26 -20.66
C VAL A 13 18.53 18.15 -20.97
N ALA A 14 17.71 18.15 -19.94
CA ALA A 14 16.26 18.10 -20.09
C ALA A 14 15.67 19.52 -20.17
N VAL A 15 14.68 19.67 -21.06
CA VAL A 15 13.86 20.88 -21.23
C VAL A 15 12.37 20.54 -21.20
N ASN A 16 11.54 21.55 -20.96
CA ASN A 16 10.09 21.46 -21.06
C ASN A 16 9.64 21.90 -22.46
N ASP A 17 8.93 21.04 -23.18
CA ASP A 17 8.48 21.29 -24.55
C ASP A 17 7.49 22.46 -24.67
N LYS A 18 6.72 22.73 -23.60
CA LYS A 18 5.73 23.82 -23.53
C LYS A 18 6.34 25.18 -23.17
N LEU A 19 7.59 25.22 -22.68
CA LEU A 19 8.25 26.46 -22.31
C LEU A 19 8.92 27.13 -23.51
N VAL A 20 9.05 28.45 -23.43
CA VAL A 20 9.81 29.25 -24.39
C VAL A 20 11.19 29.56 -23.80
N TYR A 21 12.22 29.35 -24.60
CA TYR A 21 13.62 29.61 -24.28
C TYR A 21 14.13 30.81 -25.08
N ALA A 22 15.04 31.57 -24.49
CA ALA A 22 15.68 32.72 -25.08
C ALA A 22 17.16 32.42 -25.36
N LEU A 23 17.60 32.72 -26.59
CA LEU A 23 19.00 32.91 -26.89
C LEU A 23 19.37 34.33 -26.45
N ALA A 24 20.15 34.45 -25.39
CA ALA A 24 20.49 35.74 -24.80
C ALA A 24 22.01 35.96 -24.75
N GLN A 25 22.41 37.21 -24.97
CA GLN A 25 23.80 37.64 -24.98
C GLN A 25 24.18 38.29 -23.65
N GLN A 26 25.27 37.81 -23.04
CA GLN A 26 25.89 38.39 -21.86
C GLN A 26 26.82 39.55 -22.25
N ALA A 27 27.07 40.47 -21.32
CA ALA A 27 28.19 41.40 -21.40
C ALA A 27 29.50 40.63 -21.64
N GLY A 28 30.23 40.97 -22.72
CA GLY A 28 31.39 40.20 -23.19
C GLY A 28 31.12 39.27 -24.37
N GLY A 29 29.88 39.22 -24.89
CA GLY A 29 29.54 38.59 -26.17
C GLY A 29 29.19 37.11 -26.12
N ARG A 30 29.34 36.46 -24.96
CA ARG A 30 28.93 35.06 -24.75
C ARG A 30 27.42 34.89 -24.94
N LEU A 31 27.02 33.87 -25.68
CA LEU A 31 25.62 33.51 -25.90
C LEU A 31 25.21 32.39 -24.95
N LEU A 32 24.02 32.53 -24.36
CA LEU A 32 23.44 31.58 -23.40
C LEU A 32 22.02 31.25 -23.83
N VAL A 33 21.59 30.02 -23.54
CA VAL A 33 20.20 29.60 -23.66
C VAL A 33 19.62 29.47 -22.25
N VAL A 34 18.51 30.15 -22.00
CA VAL A 34 17.81 30.19 -20.69
C VAL A 34 16.31 30.22 -20.95
N ALA A 35 15.47 29.67 -20.07
CA ALA A 35 14.03 29.89 -20.16
C ALA A 35 13.71 31.39 -20.17
N LYS A 36 12.82 31.81 -21.07
CA LYS A 36 12.53 33.23 -21.34
C LYS A 36 12.11 33.99 -20.07
N ASP A 37 11.28 33.37 -19.24
CA ASP A 37 10.77 33.97 -18.00
C ASP A 37 11.84 34.07 -16.90
N LEU A 38 12.96 33.35 -17.05
CA LEU A 38 14.08 33.34 -16.09
C LEU A 38 15.25 34.24 -16.53
N VAL A 39 15.19 34.90 -17.69
CA VAL A 39 16.28 35.72 -18.23
C VAL A 39 16.70 36.82 -17.26
N GLU A 40 15.75 37.54 -16.68
CA GLU A 40 16.02 38.62 -15.72
C GLU A 40 16.61 38.09 -14.41
N ALA A 41 16.03 37.02 -13.86
CA ALA A 41 16.50 36.40 -12.63
C ALA A 41 17.92 35.83 -12.77
N VAL A 42 18.20 35.14 -13.89
CA VAL A 42 19.53 34.57 -14.19
C VAL A 42 20.54 35.69 -14.47
N GLY A 43 20.16 36.72 -15.23
CA GLY A 43 21.01 37.88 -15.47
C GLY A 43 21.42 38.58 -14.16
N SER A 44 20.46 38.84 -13.27
CA SER A 44 20.70 39.45 -11.97
C SER A 44 21.65 38.64 -11.09
N LYS A 45 21.55 37.30 -11.09
CA LYS A 45 22.48 36.43 -10.32
C LYS A 45 23.91 36.45 -10.84
N MET A 46 24.09 36.63 -12.15
CA MET A 46 25.40 36.66 -12.80
C MET A 46 26.08 38.04 -12.76
N ALA A 47 25.33 39.11 -12.44
CA ALA A 47 25.90 40.45 -12.33
C ALA A 47 26.99 40.54 -11.24
N ALA A 48 28.02 41.33 -11.48
CA ALA A 48 29.04 41.62 -10.48
C ALA A 48 28.48 42.52 -9.36
N PRO A 49 29.04 42.47 -8.13
CA PRO A 49 28.62 43.37 -7.06
C PRO A 49 28.76 44.84 -7.49
N GLY A 50 27.64 45.56 -7.57
CA GLY A 50 27.59 46.97 -7.99
C GLY A 50 27.22 47.22 -9.46
N GLU A 51 27.03 46.17 -10.27
CA GLU A 51 26.51 46.28 -11.65
C GLU A 51 24.99 46.01 -11.67
N GLU A 52 24.19 46.98 -11.25
CA GLU A 52 22.73 46.91 -11.46
C GLU A 52 22.44 47.04 -12.96
N GLY A 53 21.89 45.99 -13.57
CA GLY A 53 21.41 46.03 -14.96
C GLY A 53 22.35 45.46 -16.04
N ALA A 54 23.37 44.66 -15.70
CA ALA A 54 24.13 43.85 -16.66
C ALA A 54 23.29 42.66 -17.20
N GLY A 55 22.09 42.96 -17.69
CA GLY A 55 21.07 42.00 -18.09
C GLY A 55 21.48 41.22 -19.34
N LEU A 56 20.97 39.99 -19.42
CA LEU A 56 21.06 39.18 -20.62
C LEU A 56 20.18 39.81 -21.72
N ARG A 57 20.80 40.23 -22.83
CA ARG A 57 20.07 40.78 -23.98
C ARG A 57 19.52 39.63 -24.82
N VAL A 58 18.19 39.50 -24.88
CA VAL A 58 17.53 38.51 -25.75
C VAL A 58 17.79 38.84 -27.23
N LEU A 59 18.36 37.88 -27.96
CA LEU A 59 18.60 37.96 -29.40
C LEU A 59 17.52 37.25 -30.21
N GLY A 60 16.90 36.22 -29.62
CA GLY A 60 15.85 35.43 -30.25
C GLY A 60 15.24 34.45 -29.26
N THR A 61 14.15 33.81 -29.66
CA THR A 61 13.44 32.82 -28.83
C THR A 61 13.13 31.58 -29.64
N LEU A 62 13.04 30.44 -28.95
CA LEU A 62 12.65 29.15 -29.47
C LEU A 62 11.82 28.40 -28.43
N THR A 63 11.01 27.46 -28.87
CA THR A 63 10.28 26.55 -27.99
C THR A 63 11.19 25.44 -27.47
N GLY A 64 10.86 24.86 -26.32
CA GLY A 64 11.59 23.70 -25.81
C GLY A 64 11.55 22.50 -26.76
N ALA A 65 10.45 22.36 -27.52
CA ALA A 65 10.32 21.35 -28.56
C ALA A 65 11.34 21.54 -29.71
N GLU A 66 11.63 22.78 -30.11
CA GLU A 66 12.65 23.08 -31.12
C GLU A 66 14.08 22.88 -30.59
N LEU A 67 14.29 23.07 -29.29
CA LEU A 67 15.58 22.83 -28.65
C LEU A 67 15.87 21.33 -28.45
N ALA A 68 14.82 20.53 -28.26
CA ALA A 68 14.94 19.08 -28.13
C ALA A 68 15.52 18.46 -29.42
N GLY A 69 16.42 17.49 -29.26
CA GLY A 69 17.15 16.84 -30.36
C GLY A 69 18.46 17.54 -30.74
N THR A 70 18.73 18.73 -30.21
CA THR A 70 20.07 19.34 -30.31
C THR A 70 21.10 18.59 -29.45
N ARG A 71 22.39 18.88 -29.66
CA ARG A 71 23.51 18.27 -28.94
C ARG A 71 24.36 19.34 -28.26
N TYR A 72 24.93 19.00 -27.12
CA TYR A 72 25.89 19.84 -26.41
C TYR A 72 27.17 19.04 -26.12
N LYS A 73 28.30 19.74 -26.02
CA LYS A 73 29.57 19.15 -25.56
C LYS A 73 29.59 19.14 -24.03
N HIS A 74 29.89 17.99 -23.43
CA HIS A 74 30.02 17.87 -21.99
C HIS A 74 31.20 18.73 -21.48
N PRO A 75 31.04 19.50 -20.40
CA PRO A 75 32.07 20.44 -19.96
C PRO A 75 33.34 19.78 -19.42
N LEU A 76 33.20 18.56 -18.85
CA LEU A 76 34.30 17.85 -18.17
C LEU A 76 34.93 16.70 -18.97
N TYR A 77 34.22 16.20 -19.98
CA TYR A 77 34.63 14.99 -20.71
C TYR A 77 34.46 15.22 -22.20
N ASP A 78 35.27 14.58 -23.02
CA ASP A 78 35.17 14.67 -24.47
C ASP A 78 34.05 13.76 -25.00
N ARG A 79 32.80 14.09 -24.61
CA ARG A 79 31.57 13.44 -25.06
C ARG A 79 30.51 14.47 -25.37
N GLU A 80 29.59 14.13 -26.26
CA GLU A 80 28.38 14.92 -26.51
C GLU A 80 27.18 14.31 -25.78
N GLY A 81 26.25 15.16 -25.34
CA GLY A 81 24.97 14.75 -24.79
C GLY A 81 23.80 15.33 -25.61
N PRO A 82 22.65 14.65 -25.68
CA PRO A 82 21.44 15.21 -26.29
C PRO A 82 20.74 16.20 -25.34
N VAL A 83 20.00 17.13 -25.95
CA VAL A 83 18.94 17.87 -25.27
C VAL A 83 17.62 17.14 -25.50
N VAL A 84 16.90 16.82 -24.42
CA VAL A 84 15.72 15.95 -24.44
C VAL A 84 14.52 16.62 -23.79
N VAL A 85 13.31 16.15 -24.10
CA VAL A 85 12.10 16.60 -23.40
C VAL A 85 11.95 15.78 -22.10
N GLY A 86 12.20 16.42 -20.96
CA GLY A 86 12.06 15.81 -19.63
C GLY A 86 10.60 15.68 -19.23
N GLY A 87 9.95 16.82 -18.98
CA GLY A 87 8.53 16.89 -18.63
C GLY A 87 8.18 18.10 -17.78
N ASP A 88 7.02 18.05 -17.13
CA ASP A 88 6.44 19.17 -16.36
C ASP A 88 7.16 19.46 -15.02
N TYR A 89 8.15 18.63 -14.63
CA TYR A 89 8.99 18.91 -13.45
C TYR A 89 9.98 20.08 -13.68
N ILE A 90 10.15 20.50 -14.93
CA ILE A 90 10.95 21.64 -15.32
C ILE A 90 10.03 22.85 -15.42
N THR A 91 10.20 23.78 -14.48
CA THR A 91 9.37 24.99 -14.34
C THR A 91 10.21 26.27 -14.46
N THR A 92 9.54 27.41 -14.46
CA THR A 92 10.15 28.75 -14.45
C THR A 92 10.24 29.36 -13.05
N GLU A 93 10.03 28.57 -11.99
CA GLU A 93 10.09 29.06 -10.61
C GLU A 93 11.52 29.20 -10.09
N THR A 94 12.43 28.30 -10.50
CA THR A 94 13.83 28.29 -10.04
C THR A 94 14.79 27.79 -11.12
N GLY A 95 16.08 28.10 -10.96
CA GLY A 95 17.14 27.65 -11.86
C GLY A 95 17.22 28.44 -13.17
N THR A 96 17.46 27.75 -14.29
CA THR A 96 17.59 28.34 -15.63
C THR A 96 16.52 27.85 -16.60
N GLY A 97 15.67 26.91 -16.18
CA GLY A 97 14.75 26.17 -17.06
C GLY A 97 15.41 25.08 -17.91
N LEU A 98 16.72 24.85 -17.76
CA LEU A 98 17.44 23.70 -18.31
C LEU A 98 17.97 22.87 -17.14
N VAL A 99 17.66 21.57 -17.13
CA VAL A 99 18.04 20.67 -16.04
C VAL A 99 19.05 19.67 -16.57
N HIS A 100 20.25 19.63 -15.96
CA HIS A 100 21.23 18.58 -16.25
C HIS A 100 20.64 17.23 -15.78
N THR A 101 20.85 16.16 -16.55
CA THR A 101 20.21 14.87 -16.33
C THR A 101 21.28 13.82 -16.12
N ALA A 102 21.34 13.29 -14.90
CA ALA A 102 22.22 12.21 -14.49
C ALA A 102 21.37 11.00 -14.04
N PRO A 103 21.05 10.06 -14.95
CA PRO A 103 20.11 8.96 -14.69
C PRO A 103 20.44 8.12 -13.44
N GLY A 104 21.71 8.06 -13.04
CA GLY A 104 22.16 7.36 -11.84
C GLY A 104 21.85 8.06 -10.51
N HIS A 105 21.38 9.31 -10.50
CA HIS A 105 21.33 10.14 -9.29
C HIS A 105 20.03 10.93 -9.07
N GLY A 106 18.97 10.67 -9.86
CA GLY A 106 17.66 11.31 -9.70
C GLY A 106 16.53 10.45 -10.26
N VAL A 107 15.33 10.53 -9.65
CA VAL A 107 14.19 9.70 -10.08
C VAL A 107 13.64 10.17 -11.42
N GLU A 108 13.43 11.47 -11.58
CA GLU A 108 13.01 12.09 -12.84
C GLU A 108 14.08 11.91 -13.91
N ASP A 109 15.35 11.98 -13.53
CA ASP A 109 16.50 11.75 -14.41
C ASP A 109 16.56 10.29 -14.88
N TYR A 110 16.30 9.33 -13.98
CA TYR A 110 16.23 7.90 -14.30
C TYR A 110 15.09 7.62 -15.29
N GLN A 111 13.90 8.17 -15.05
CA GLN A 111 12.75 8.03 -15.97
C GLN A 111 13.03 8.64 -17.34
N THR A 112 13.65 9.82 -17.37
CA THR A 112 14.09 10.46 -18.61
C THR A 112 15.15 9.59 -19.31
N GLY A 113 16.09 9.04 -18.56
CA GLY A 113 17.10 8.11 -19.05
C GLY A 113 16.49 6.88 -19.72
N LEU A 114 15.53 6.23 -19.07
CA LEU A 114 14.79 5.09 -19.63
C LEU A 114 14.05 5.46 -20.92
N LYS A 115 13.34 6.60 -20.92
CA LYS A 115 12.54 7.06 -22.07
C LYS A 115 13.40 7.27 -23.33
N TYR A 116 14.62 7.77 -23.18
CA TYR A 116 15.51 8.09 -24.30
C TYR A 116 16.67 7.09 -24.47
N GLY A 117 16.69 5.99 -23.73
CA GLY A 117 17.75 4.98 -23.80
C GLY A 117 19.13 5.51 -23.41
N LEU A 118 19.20 6.44 -22.43
CA LEU A 118 20.47 6.92 -21.89
C LEU A 118 21.10 5.84 -21.00
N ALA A 119 22.44 5.77 -21.00
CA ALA A 119 23.16 4.87 -20.11
C ALA A 119 22.88 5.20 -18.63
N LEU A 120 22.95 4.20 -17.75
CA LEU A 120 22.80 4.40 -16.31
C LEU A 120 24.17 4.61 -15.67
N LEU A 121 24.73 5.82 -15.82
CA LEU A 121 26.04 6.16 -15.26
C LEU A 121 25.89 6.64 -13.81
N SER A 122 26.57 5.98 -12.88
CA SER A 122 26.62 6.32 -11.45
C SER A 122 28.03 6.06 -10.90
N PRO A 123 29.00 6.97 -11.12
CA PRO A 123 30.40 6.73 -10.83
C PRO A 123 30.71 6.96 -9.34
N VAL A 124 29.93 6.34 -8.45
CA VAL A 124 30.00 6.49 -6.99
C VAL A 124 29.86 5.14 -6.31
N ASP A 125 30.78 4.79 -5.41
CA ASP A 125 30.81 3.53 -4.68
C ASP A 125 29.93 3.53 -3.40
N ASP A 126 29.91 2.41 -2.67
CA ASP A 126 29.17 2.21 -1.41
C ASP A 126 29.64 3.09 -0.25
N ALA A 127 30.87 3.61 -0.32
CA ALA A 127 31.40 4.54 0.66
C ALA A 127 31.05 6.00 0.33
N GLY A 128 30.34 6.26 -0.76
CA GLY A 128 30.04 7.61 -1.22
C GLY A 128 31.25 8.31 -1.85
N ARG A 129 32.18 7.55 -2.44
CA ARG A 129 33.37 8.06 -3.13
C ARG A 129 33.27 7.85 -4.63
N PHE A 130 33.90 8.72 -5.40
CA PHE A 130 33.97 8.56 -6.85
C PHE A 130 34.75 7.31 -7.25
N THR A 131 34.24 6.57 -8.23
CA THR A 131 34.94 5.44 -8.86
C THR A 131 35.90 5.92 -9.95
N ALA A 132 36.71 5.00 -10.51
CA ALA A 132 37.59 5.29 -11.65
C ALA A 132 36.84 5.86 -12.88
N GLU A 133 35.54 5.56 -13.03
CA GLU A 133 34.71 6.06 -14.13
C GLU A 133 34.51 7.58 -14.09
N ALA A 134 34.65 8.22 -12.91
CA ALA A 134 34.62 9.68 -12.79
C ALA A 134 35.91 10.34 -13.34
N GLY A 135 36.95 9.55 -13.60
CA GLY A 135 38.25 10.00 -14.06
C GLY A 135 39.23 10.29 -12.91
N PRO A 136 40.53 10.36 -13.23
CA PRO A 136 41.63 10.35 -12.24
C PRO A 136 41.65 11.59 -11.32
N ALA A 137 41.04 12.70 -11.74
CA ALA A 137 40.96 13.92 -10.92
C ALA A 137 39.95 13.82 -9.77
N LEU A 138 39.01 12.87 -9.87
CA LEU A 138 37.90 12.69 -8.93
C LEU A 138 37.95 11.36 -8.19
N GLU A 139 38.52 10.32 -8.79
CA GLU A 139 38.61 8.96 -8.23
C GLU A 139 39.04 8.96 -6.75
N GLY A 140 38.27 8.25 -5.91
CA GLY A 140 38.52 8.10 -4.48
C GLY A 140 38.07 9.27 -3.60
N LYS A 141 37.70 10.43 -4.15
CA LYS A 141 37.22 11.58 -3.38
C LYS A 141 35.79 11.37 -2.89
N ASP A 142 35.47 11.88 -1.70
CA ASP A 142 34.12 11.81 -1.13
C ASP A 142 33.21 12.82 -1.86
N VAL A 143 32.08 12.34 -2.40
CA VAL A 143 31.23 13.14 -3.29
C VAL A 143 30.60 14.34 -2.59
N LEU A 144 30.37 14.27 -1.28
CA LEU A 144 29.75 15.36 -0.52
C LEU A 144 30.78 16.28 0.15
N ALA A 145 32.03 15.84 0.29
CA ALA A 145 33.13 16.64 0.82
C ALA A 145 34.00 17.23 -0.31
N ASP A 146 35.22 16.72 -0.46
CA ASP A 146 36.23 17.24 -1.38
C ASP A 146 35.90 17.01 -2.86
N GLY A 147 35.04 16.04 -3.17
CA GLY A 147 34.55 15.76 -4.52
C GLY A 147 33.76 16.91 -5.12
N ASN A 148 32.85 17.55 -4.36
CA ASN A 148 32.09 18.71 -4.85
C ASN A 148 33.02 19.86 -5.25
N GLN A 149 33.99 20.18 -4.40
CA GLN A 149 34.95 21.23 -4.65
C GLN A 149 35.80 20.93 -5.89
N ALA A 150 36.28 19.69 -6.02
CA ALA A 150 37.05 19.26 -7.17
C ALA A 150 36.26 19.39 -8.49
N VAL A 151 34.96 19.06 -8.48
CA VAL A 151 34.11 19.24 -9.68
C VAL A 151 33.96 20.71 -10.04
N LEU A 152 33.77 21.61 -9.06
CA LEU A 152 33.67 23.05 -9.30
C LEU A 152 34.97 23.62 -9.88
N GLU A 153 36.12 23.18 -9.37
CA GLU A 153 37.44 23.55 -9.90
C GLU A 153 37.61 23.13 -11.36
N LEU A 154 37.23 21.88 -11.69
CA LEU A 154 37.28 21.39 -13.07
C LEU A 154 36.34 22.18 -14.00
N MET A 155 35.13 22.50 -13.54
CA MET A 155 34.19 23.35 -14.29
C MET A 155 34.72 24.76 -14.51
N GLY A 156 35.43 25.32 -13.52
CA GLY A 156 36.12 26.61 -13.62
C GLY A 156 37.26 26.58 -14.64
N GLN A 157 38.11 25.55 -14.60
CA GLN A 157 39.20 25.33 -15.57
C GLN A 157 38.68 25.16 -17.00
N ALA A 158 37.52 24.50 -17.16
CA ALA A 158 36.84 24.36 -18.45
C ALA A 158 36.14 25.65 -18.94
N GLY A 159 36.10 26.72 -18.12
CA GLY A 159 35.40 27.97 -18.44
C GLY A 159 33.88 27.84 -18.48
N ALA A 160 33.32 26.74 -17.96
CA ALA A 160 31.90 26.41 -17.97
C ALA A 160 31.17 26.84 -16.69
N LEU A 161 31.89 27.18 -15.62
CA LEU A 161 31.32 27.73 -14.39
C LEU A 161 30.98 29.22 -14.58
N LEU A 162 29.68 29.53 -14.66
CA LEU A 162 29.21 30.92 -14.81
C LEU A 162 29.07 31.64 -13.47
N LYS A 163 28.56 30.94 -12.45
CA LYS A 163 28.30 31.49 -11.12
C LYS A 163 28.33 30.36 -10.10
N GLU A 164 28.92 30.64 -8.95
CA GLU A 164 28.85 29.83 -7.74
C GLU A 164 28.26 30.69 -6.63
N GLU A 165 27.27 30.15 -5.90
CA GLU A 165 26.67 30.80 -4.74
C GLU A 165 26.27 29.75 -3.70
N ALA A 166 26.34 30.13 -2.41
CA ALA A 166 25.82 29.29 -1.34
C ALA A 166 24.28 29.28 -1.38
N TYR A 167 23.69 28.08 -1.35
CA TYR A 167 22.24 27.92 -1.47
C TYR A 167 21.68 27.13 -0.27
N GLY A 168 20.92 27.81 0.59
CA GLY A 168 20.28 27.20 1.75
C GLY A 168 18.92 26.59 1.38
N HIS A 169 18.79 25.27 1.49
CA HIS A 169 17.51 24.57 1.31
C HIS A 169 17.36 23.39 2.28
N LYS A 170 16.20 22.72 2.22
CA LYS A 170 16.01 21.43 2.91
C LYS A 170 16.67 20.31 2.10
N TYR A 171 17.45 19.48 2.78
CA TYR A 171 18.15 18.35 2.17
C TYR A 171 17.86 17.06 2.98
N PRO A 172 17.80 15.87 2.37
CA PRO A 172 17.55 14.63 3.10
C PRO A 172 18.77 14.17 3.90
N TYR A 173 18.57 13.90 5.19
CA TYR A 173 19.58 13.37 6.11
C TYR A 173 19.15 12.00 6.61
N ASP A 174 20.12 11.11 6.78
CA ASP A 174 19.91 9.85 7.45
C ASP A 174 19.49 10.12 8.90
N TRP A 175 18.35 9.55 9.30
CA TRP A 175 17.72 9.87 10.58
C TRP A 175 18.52 9.38 11.79
N ARG A 176 19.46 8.44 11.61
CA ARG A 176 20.26 7.86 12.69
C ARG A 176 21.62 8.54 12.82
N THR A 177 22.38 8.58 11.75
CA THR A 177 23.73 9.16 11.68
C THR A 177 23.72 10.68 11.56
N LYS A 178 22.57 11.26 11.14
CA LYS A 178 22.43 12.70 10.86
C LYS A 178 23.41 13.19 9.79
N LYS A 179 23.84 12.30 8.89
CA LYS A 179 24.66 12.63 7.72
C LYS A 179 23.77 12.84 6.48
N PRO A 180 24.18 13.69 5.53
CA PRO A 180 23.45 13.88 4.29
C PRO A 180 23.38 12.57 3.48
N THR A 181 22.29 12.38 2.74
CA THR A 181 22.07 11.22 1.86
C THR A 181 22.24 11.59 0.39
N ILE A 182 22.51 10.61 -0.46
CA ILE A 182 22.57 10.78 -1.90
C ILE A 182 21.63 9.79 -2.59
N PHE A 183 21.15 10.15 -3.77
CA PHE A 183 20.48 9.22 -4.66
C PHE A 183 21.52 8.53 -5.53
N ARG A 184 21.44 7.21 -5.59
CA ARG A 184 22.34 6.38 -6.38
C ARG A 184 21.57 5.20 -6.96
N ALA A 185 21.74 4.95 -8.24
CA ALA A 185 21.30 3.71 -8.86
C ALA A 185 22.05 2.54 -8.24
N THR A 186 21.31 1.46 -7.95
CA THR A 186 21.87 0.21 -7.41
C THR A 186 21.23 -0.94 -8.12
N ASP A 187 21.94 -2.05 -8.21
CA ASP A 187 21.39 -3.30 -8.72
C ASP A 187 20.29 -3.78 -7.75
N GLN A 188 19.16 -4.18 -8.31
CA GLN A 188 17.99 -4.63 -7.57
C GLN A 188 17.33 -5.79 -8.32
N TRP A 189 16.66 -6.67 -7.57
CA TRP A 189 15.85 -7.75 -8.14
C TRP A 189 14.44 -7.26 -8.43
N PHE A 190 13.99 -7.55 -9.66
CA PHE A 190 12.66 -7.24 -10.12
C PHE A 190 11.92 -8.50 -10.54
N ALA A 191 10.64 -8.61 -10.16
CA ALA A 191 9.71 -9.56 -10.74
C ALA A 191 9.03 -8.90 -11.96
N SER A 192 9.18 -9.51 -13.14
CA SER A 192 8.63 -8.96 -14.39
C SER A 192 7.12 -9.09 -14.45
N VAL A 193 6.41 -8.00 -14.14
CA VAL A 193 4.94 -7.95 -14.19
C VAL A 193 4.47 -7.85 -15.63
N GLU A 194 5.26 -7.23 -16.50
CA GLU A 194 4.94 -7.07 -17.93
C GLU A 194 4.65 -8.43 -18.60
N SER A 195 5.47 -9.44 -18.30
CA SER A 195 5.39 -10.76 -18.93
C SER A 195 4.05 -11.50 -18.74
N PHE A 196 3.36 -11.26 -17.62
CA PHE A 196 2.08 -11.91 -17.29
C PHE A 196 0.94 -10.91 -17.02
N ARG A 197 1.12 -9.62 -17.32
CA ARG A 197 0.14 -8.55 -17.05
C ARG A 197 -1.23 -8.89 -17.62
N LYS A 198 -1.28 -9.39 -18.84
CA LYS A 198 -2.54 -9.77 -19.51
C LYS A 198 -3.29 -10.86 -18.73
N GLN A 199 -2.58 -11.90 -18.29
CA GLN A 199 -3.17 -12.98 -17.49
C GLN A 199 -3.65 -12.46 -16.14
N ALA A 200 -2.92 -11.53 -15.52
CA ALA A 200 -3.33 -10.92 -14.25
C ALA A 200 -4.60 -10.08 -14.41
N VAL A 201 -4.71 -9.32 -15.51
CA VAL A 201 -5.93 -8.57 -15.86
C VAL A 201 -7.11 -9.51 -16.12
N GLU A 202 -6.92 -10.58 -16.89
CA GLU A 202 -7.97 -11.58 -17.14
C GLU A 202 -8.40 -12.28 -15.85
N ALA A 203 -7.47 -12.56 -14.94
CA ALA A 203 -7.77 -13.17 -13.64
C ALA A 203 -8.66 -12.26 -12.75
N VAL A 204 -8.53 -10.92 -12.85
CA VAL A 204 -9.41 -9.97 -12.13
C VAL A 204 -10.87 -10.13 -12.52
N ASP A 205 -11.14 -10.44 -13.79
CA ASP A 205 -12.50 -10.61 -14.30
C ASP A 205 -13.17 -11.91 -13.83
N GLY A 206 -12.37 -12.91 -13.45
CA GLY A 206 -12.85 -14.15 -12.84
C GLY A 206 -13.20 -14.03 -11.34
N VAL A 207 -12.94 -12.88 -10.72
CA VAL A 207 -13.13 -12.65 -9.28
C VAL A 207 -14.43 -11.87 -9.02
N THR A 208 -15.18 -12.29 -8.01
CA THR A 208 -16.34 -11.52 -7.51
C THR A 208 -15.87 -10.42 -6.56
N TRP A 209 -16.14 -9.16 -6.89
CA TRP A 209 -15.72 -8.00 -6.09
C TRP A 209 -16.89 -7.41 -5.30
N ILE A 210 -16.75 -7.32 -3.98
CA ILE A 210 -17.77 -6.77 -3.07
C ILE A 210 -17.13 -5.61 -2.28
N PRO A 211 -17.54 -4.35 -2.49
CA PRO A 211 -18.44 -3.88 -3.54
C PRO A 211 -17.80 -3.95 -4.94
N ALA A 212 -18.63 -3.95 -6.00
CA ALA A 212 -18.19 -4.08 -7.39
C ALA A 212 -17.15 -3.01 -7.82
N VAL A 213 -17.14 -1.84 -7.17
CA VAL A 213 -16.14 -0.79 -7.40
C VAL A 213 -14.70 -1.22 -7.05
N GLY A 214 -14.51 -2.27 -6.24
CA GLY A 214 -13.19 -2.83 -5.95
C GLY A 214 -12.43 -3.25 -7.22
N ARG A 215 -13.16 -3.79 -8.21
CA ARG A 215 -12.60 -4.10 -9.54
C ARG A 215 -11.98 -2.87 -10.21
N ASN A 216 -12.69 -1.75 -10.17
CA ASN A 216 -12.24 -0.48 -10.77
C ASN A 216 -11.06 0.14 -10.02
N ARG A 217 -10.81 -0.28 -8.78
CA ARG A 217 -9.62 0.14 -8.01
C ARG A 217 -8.41 -0.68 -8.40
N ILE A 218 -8.51 -2.01 -8.47
CA ILE A 218 -7.34 -2.86 -8.70
C ILE A 218 -6.90 -2.88 -10.16
N LEU A 219 -7.85 -2.82 -11.11
CA LEU A 219 -7.56 -3.02 -12.53
C LEU A 219 -6.56 -1.99 -13.09
N PRO A 220 -6.76 -0.66 -12.94
CA PRO A 220 -5.80 0.33 -13.45
C PRO A 220 -4.43 0.21 -12.77
N MET A 221 -4.40 -0.28 -11.52
CA MET A 221 -3.17 -0.47 -10.77
C MET A 221 -2.34 -1.65 -11.29
N ILE A 222 -2.97 -2.64 -11.94
CA ILE A 222 -2.26 -3.75 -12.59
C ILE A 222 -1.85 -3.34 -14.00
N GLU A 223 -2.75 -2.69 -14.75
CA GLU A 223 -2.51 -2.23 -16.12
C GLU A 223 -1.32 -1.26 -16.21
N GLY A 224 -1.23 -0.31 -15.27
CA GLY A 224 -0.16 0.68 -15.21
C GLY A 224 1.08 0.26 -14.40
N ARG A 225 1.16 -0.99 -13.91
CA ARG A 225 2.26 -1.42 -13.04
C ARG A 225 3.53 -1.70 -13.85
N ALA A 226 4.60 -1.01 -13.47
CA ALA A 226 5.97 -1.37 -13.85
C ALA A 226 6.43 -2.64 -13.11
N ASP A 227 7.60 -3.15 -13.47
CA ASP A 227 8.16 -4.32 -12.81
C ASP A 227 8.34 -4.10 -11.30
N TRP A 228 8.06 -5.17 -10.54
CA TRP A 228 8.01 -5.09 -9.09
C TRP A 228 9.40 -5.31 -8.52
N CYS A 229 10.01 -4.25 -7.97
CA CYS A 229 11.25 -4.38 -7.18
C CYS A 229 10.99 -5.20 -5.91
N ILE A 230 11.51 -6.43 -5.87
CA ILE A 230 11.32 -7.41 -4.80
C ILE A 230 12.49 -7.45 -3.81
N SER A 231 13.66 -6.87 -4.12
CA SER A 231 14.80 -6.82 -3.20
C SER A 231 14.71 -5.67 -2.21
N ARG A 232 15.23 -5.90 -1.00
CA ARG A 232 15.37 -4.93 0.07
C ARG A 232 16.72 -5.14 0.76
N GLN A 233 17.47 -4.06 0.95
CA GLN A 233 18.72 -4.07 1.70
C GLN A 233 18.42 -3.97 3.21
N ARG A 234 17.83 -5.02 3.78
CA ARG A 234 17.41 -5.10 5.19
C ARG A 234 17.97 -6.37 5.83
N SER A 235 18.23 -6.29 7.13
CA SER A 235 18.69 -7.44 7.92
C SER A 235 17.57 -8.39 8.37
N TRP A 236 16.30 -7.99 8.23
CA TRP A 236 15.14 -8.78 8.63
C TRP A 236 14.21 -8.97 7.44
N GLY A 237 13.95 -10.23 7.09
CA GLY A 237 13.11 -10.65 5.97
C GLY A 237 13.59 -11.99 5.39
N VAL A 238 12.78 -12.59 4.51
CA VAL A 238 13.16 -13.81 3.79
C VAL A 238 14.29 -13.45 2.81
N PRO A 239 15.43 -14.16 2.82
CA PRO A 239 16.52 -13.87 1.88
C PRO A 239 16.14 -14.22 0.44
N ILE A 240 16.64 -13.46 -0.53
CA ILE A 240 16.58 -13.86 -1.94
C ILE A 240 17.68 -14.93 -2.14
N PRO A 241 17.34 -16.18 -2.52
CA PRO A 241 18.27 -17.30 -2.54
C PRO A 241 19.15 -17.28 -3.81
N VAL A 242 19.99 -16.25 -3.94
CA VAL A 242 20.91 -16.05 -5.05
C VAL A 242 22.36 -16.02 -4.57
N PHE A 243 23.27 -16.50 -5.40
CA PHE A 243 24.71 -16.41 -5.16
C PHE A 243 25.36 -15.54 -6.24
N TYR A 244 26.49 -14.91 -5.94
CA TYR A 244 27.26 -14.11 -6.86
C TYR A 244 28.68 -14.65 -6.98
N HIS A 245 29.22 -14.65 -8.19
CA HIS A 245 30.62 -15.02 -8.38
C HIS A 245 31.54 -13.87 -7.92
N LYS A 246 32.47 -14.15 -7.01
CA LYS A 246 33.29 -13.14 -6.31
C LYS A 246 34.12 -12.23 -7.22
N THR A 247 34.48 -12.70 -8.42
CA THR A 247 35.31 -11.93 -9.36
C THR A 247 34.52 -11.22 -10.44
N THR A 248 33.40 -11.82 -10.90
CA THR A 248 32.66 -11.32 -12.06
C THR A 248 31.36 -10.63 -11.67
N GLY A 249 30.85 -10.86 -10.45
CA GLY A 249 29.55 -10.36 -10.00
C GLY A 249 28.35 -11.08 -10.64
N GLU A 250 28.58 -12.12 -11.44
CA GLU A 250 27.51 -12.84 -12.13
C GLU A 250 26.63 -13.61 -11.13
N ALA A 251 25.31 -13.50 -11.29
CA ALA A 251 24.33 -14.12 -10.41
C ALA A 251 24.07 -15.59 -10.80
N LEU A 252 24.21 -16.49 -9.82
CA LEU A 252 23.81 -17.89 -9.90
C LEU A 252 22.42 -18.07 -9.27
N LEU A 253 21.41 -18.20 -10.13
CA LEU A 253 20.02 -18.44 -9.76
C LEU A 253 19.42 -19.53 -10.64
N THR A 254 19.71 -20.80 -10.31
CA THR A 254 19.20 -21.97 -11.03
C THR A 254 18.09 -22.68 -10.26
N ALA A 255 17.29 -23.49 -10.95
CA ALA A 255 16.26 -24.31 -10.30
C ALA A 255 16.85 -25.29 -9.27
N GLU A 256 18.05 -25.83 -9.53
CA GLU A 256 18.76 -26.70 -8.60
C GLU A 256 19.17 -25.95 -7.32
N CYS A 257 19.76 -24.76 -7.45
CA CYS A 257 20.11 -23.91 -6.31
C CYS A 257 18.86 -23.55 -5.48
N MET A 258 17.79 -23.12 -6.14
CA MET A 258 16.54 -22.75 -5.46
C MET A 258 15.92 -23.94 -4.70
N GLU A 259 15.87 -25.12 -5.31
CA GLU A 259 15.31 -26.32 -4.66
C GLU A 259 16.17 -26.78 -3.48
N HIS A 260 17.49 -26.72 -3.59
CA HIS A 260 18.39 -27.07 -2.50
C HIS A 260 18.23 -26.12 -1.31
N VAL A 261 18.21 -24.80 -1.56
CA VAL A 261 17.97 -23.79 -0.51
C VAL A 261 16.58 -23.93 0.09
N ARG A 262 15.54 -24.21 -0.72
CA ARG A 262 14.18 -24.46 -0.24
C ARG A 262 14.13 -25.57 0.80
N ARG A 263 14.82 -26.69 0.56
CA ARG A 263 14.89 -27.81 1.53
C ARG A 263 15.58 -27.43 2.82
N ILE A 264 16.68 -26.67 2.74
CA ILE A 264 17.36 -26.15 3.93
C ILE A 264 16.42 -25.28 4.76
N VAL A 265 15.68 -24.37 4.10
CA VAL A 265 14.72 -23.49 4.76
C VAL A 265 13.55 -24.27 5.36
N GLU A 266 13.08 -25.33 4.70
CA GLU A 266 12.02 -26.20 5.21
C GLU A 266 12.43 -26.93 6.50
N GLU A 267 13.69 -27.36 6.59
CA GLU A 267 14.22 -28.06 7.77
C GLU A 267 14.67 -27.13 8.91
N ARG A 268 15.29 -25.99 8.59
CA ARG A 268 16.01 -25.14 9.55
C ARG A 268 15.45 -23.72 9.68
N GLY A 269 14.51 -23.33 8.83
CA GLY A 269 14.03 -21.95 8.73
C GLY A 269 14.95 -21.06 7.90
N SER A 270 14.51 -19.81 7.68
CA SER A 270 15.23 -18.83 6.84
C SER A 270 16.55 -18.36 7.43
N ASP A 271 16.74 -18.45 8.75
CA ASP A 271 17.96 -18.02 9.44
C ASP A 271 19.18 -18.85 9.02
N ALA A 272 18.95 -20.09 8.54
CA ALA A 272 20.00 -20.94 7.98
C ALA A 272 20.77 -20.27 6.83
N TRP A 273 20.13 -19.35 6.08
CA TRP A 273 20.81 -18.57 5.04
C TRP A 273 21.93 -17.68 5.58
N TRP A 274 21.88 -17.28 6.85
CA TRP A 274 22.88 -16.42 7.48
C TRP A 274 23.89 -17.22 8.31
N GLU A 275 23.51 -18.39 8.79
CA GLU A 275 24.31 -19.21 9.70
C GLU A 275 25.22 -20.22 8.97
N LEU A 276 24.75 -20.81 7.88
CA LEU A 276 25.47 -21.85 7.16
C LEU A 276 26.58 -21.28 6.28
N SER A 277 27.56 -22.09 5.89
CA SER A 277 28.59 -21.71 4.91
C SER A 277 28.06 -21.75 3.46
N GLU A 278 28.75 -21.09 2.53
CA GLU A 278 28.44 -21.18 1.09
C GLU A 278 28.48 -22.64 0.58
N GLU A 279 29.39 -23.47 1.10
CA GLU A 279 29.49 -24.89 0.73
C GLU A 279 28.26 -25.71 1.16
N GLU A 280 27.62 -25.32 2.27
CA GLU A 280 26.39 -25.95 2.75
C GLU A 280 25.15 -25.44 2.01
N LEU A 281 25.13 -24.16 1.66
CA LEU A 281 24.02 -23.49 0.96
C LEU A 281 23.99 -23.79 -0.55
N LEU A 282 25.12 -24.14 -1.15
CA LEU A 282 25.19 -24.51 -2.56
C LEU A 282 24.81 -25.98 -2.79
N PRO A 283 24.14 -26.30 -3.90
CA PRO A 283 23.84 -27.68 -4.25
C PRO A 283 25.11 -28.46 -4.55
N PRO A 284 25.06 -29.82 -4.53
CA PRO A 284 26.21 -30.67 -4.77
C PRO A 284 27.00 -30.37 -6.07
N SER A 285 26.32 -29.89 -7.12
CA SER A 285 26.92 -29.50 -8.41
C SER A 285 27.90 -28.33 -8.30
N HIS A 286 27.73 -27.46 -7.30
CA HIS A 286 28.54 -26.25 -7.08
C HIS A 286 29.44 -26.33 -5.85
N LYS A 287 29.60 -27.51 -5.25
CA LYS A 287 30.47 -27.69 -4.07
C LYS A 287 31.94 -27.53 -4.39
N ALA A 288 32.39 -28.03 -5.55
CA ALA A 288 33.79 -28.01 -5.93
C ALA A 288 34.34 -26.59 -6.14
N ASP A 289 33.47 -25.65 -6.53
CA ASP A 289 33.75 -24.24 -6.78
C ASP A 289 33.10 -23.31 -5.76
N ALA A 290 32.59 -23.83 -4.63
CA ALA A 290 31.91 -23.04 -3.58
C ALA A 290 32.73 -21.84 -3.09
N GLY A 291 34.06 -21.96 -3.10
CA GLY A 291 34.98 -20.87 -2.75
C GLY A 291 34.90 -19.64 -3.67
N SER A 292 34.42 -19.80 -4.90
CA SER A 292 34.26 -18.74 -5.91
C SER A 292 32.95 -17.97 -5.78
N TRP A 293 32.01 -18.45 -4.96
CA TRP A 293 30.68 -17.89 -4.80
C TRP A 293 30.53 -17.20 -3.45
N GLU A 294 29.66 -16.19 -3.39
CA GLU A 294 29.19 -15.57 -2.16
C GLU A 294 27.67 -15.42 -2.18
N ARG A 295 27.02 -15.54 -1.02
CA ARG A 295 25.57 -15.42 -0.94
C ARG A 295 25.11 -13.97 -1.13
N GLY A 296 23.94 -13.81 -1.74
CA GLY A 296 23.24 -12.53 -1.77
C GLY A 296 22.81 -12.07 -0.37
N ARG A 297 22.79 -10.76 -0.17
CA ARG A 297 22.45 -10.11 1.11
C ARG A 297 21.09 -9.43 1.11
N ASP A 298 20.39 -9.43 -0.01
CA ASP A 298 19.07 -8.83 -0.13
C ASP A 298 18.00 -9.75 0.48
N THR A 299 17.01 -9.12 1.11
CA THR A 299 15.78 -9.77 1.53
C THR A 299 14.64 -9.44 0.58
N MET A 300 13.58 -10.24 0.61
CA MET A 300 12.37 -10.03 -0.16
C MET A 300 11.53 -8.88 0.40
N ASP A 301 10.79 -8.23 -0.48
CA ASP A 301 9.74 -7.29 -0.13
C ASP A 301 8.65 -7.98 0.71
N VAL A 302 8.20 -7.34 1.78
CA VAL A 302 7.18 -7.90 2.69
C VAL A 302 5.83 -8.15 2.00
N TRP A 303 5.58 -7.47 0.88
CA TRP A 303 4.42 -7.74 0.04
C TRP A 303 4.55 -9.05 -0.73
N PHE A 304 5.77 -9.52 -1.01
CA PHE A 304 6.02 -10.85 -1.56
C PHE A 304 5.75 -11.93 -0.52
N ASP A 305 6.24 -11.74 0.71
CA ASP A 305 5.98 -12.65 1.84
C ASP A 305 4.47 -12.85 2.03
N SER A 306 3.75 -11.76 2.30
CA SER A 306 2.28 -11.81 2.46
C SER A 306 1.58 -12.25 1.18
N GLY A 307 2.04 -11.81 0.01
CA GLY A 307 1.51 -12.23 -1.29
C GLY A 307 1.70 -13.70 -1.59
N SER A 308 2.61 -14.40 -0.92
CA SER A 308 2.81 -15.84 -1.10
C SER A 308 1.99 -16.70 -0.12
N SER A 309 1.15 -16.08 0.72
CA SER A 309 0.36 -16.80 1.74
C SER A 309 -0.66 -17.78 1.15
N TRP A 310 -1.14 -17.55 -0.07
CA TRP A 310 -2.00 -18.51 -0.78
C TRP A 310 -1.28 -19.86 -1.00
N ALA A 311 0.04 -19.85 -1.21
CA ALA A 311 0.83 -21.07 -1.38
C ALA A 311 1.29 -21.61 -0.02
N GLY A 312 1.94 -20.75 0.79
CA GLY A 312 2.57 -21.14 2.05
C GLY A 312 1.59 -21.46 3.19
N VAL A 313 0.32 -21.06 3.08
CA VAL A 313 -0.72 -21.33 4.08
C VAL A 313 -1.84 -22.18 3.49
N VAL A 314 -2.59 -21.66 2.51
CA VAL A 314 -3.78 -22.37 1.99
C VAL A 314 -3.35 -23.60 1.18
N GLY A 315 -2.44 -23.43 0.22
CA GLY A 315 -1.95 -24.52 -0.62
C GLY A 315 -1.14 -25.59 0.14
N ALA A 316 -0.48 -25.22 1.23
CA ALA A 316 0.33 -26.12 2.05
C ALA A 316 -0.47 -26.89 3.11
N ARG A 317 -1.70 -26.48 3.44
CA ARG A 317 -2.49 -27.05 4.55
C ARG A 317 -3.80 -27.63 4.02
N GLU A 318 -3.83 -28.94 3.83
CA GLU A 318 -4.99 -29.67 3.29
C GLU A 318 -6.31 -29.34 4.00
N GLN A 319 -6.28 -29.09 5.32
CA GLN A 319 -7.45 -28.75 6.12
C GLN A 319 -8.10 -27.40 5.78
N LEU A 320 -7.40 -26.53 5.03
CA LEU A 320 -7.92 -25.23 4.60
C LEU A 320 -8.66 -25.30 3.25
N GLY A 321 -8.69 -26.48 2.62
CA GLY A 321 -9.37 -26.70 1.36
C GLY A 321 -8.55 -26.29 0.13
N PRO A 322 -9.09 -26.51 -1.08
CA PRO A 322 -8.37 -26.28 -2.32
C PRO A 322 -8.27 -24.78 -2.66
N LEU A 323 -7.23 -24.44 -3.43
CA LEU A 323 -7.14 -23.14 -4.10
C LEU A 323 -8.04 -23.11 -5.35
N PRO A 324 -8.67 -21.95 -5.67
CA PRO A 324 -8.60 -20.68 -4.95
C PRO A 324 -9.46 -20.65 -3.68
N ALA A 325 -9.04 -19.84 -2.70
CA ALA A 325 -9.80 -19.58 -1.48
C ALA A 325 -11.17 -18.96 -1.82
N ASP A 326 -12.22 -19.29 -1.06
CA ASP A 326 -13.56 -18.79 -1.36
C ASP A 326 -13.67 -17.26 -1.23
N MET A 327 -12.99 -16.67 -0.25
CA MET A 327 -13.00 -15.23 -0.05
C MET A 327 -11.71 -14.71 0.59
N TYR A 328 -11.23 -13.58 0.09
CA TYR A 328 -10.32 -12.67 0.81
C TYR A 328 -11.12 -11.48 1.34
N LEU A 329 -10.85 -11.06 2.57
CA LEU A 329 -11.57 -9.98 3.25
C LEU A 329 -10.59 -9.07 3.97
N GLU A 330 -10.43 -7.83 3.51
CA GLU A 330 -9.56 -6.83 4.14
C GLU A 330 -9.98 -5.39 3.82
N GLY A 331 -9.27 -4.42 4.39
CA GLY A 331 -9.46 -2.99 4.17
C GLY A 331 -9.15 -2.52 2.75
N SER A 332 -9.72 -1.38 2.38
CA SER A 332 -9.59 -0.81 1.03
C SER A 332 -8.16 -0.51 0.56
N ASP A 333 -7.21 -0.34 1.48
CA ASP A 333 -5.77 -0.18 1.20
C ASP A 333 -5.13 -1.43 0.58
N GLN A 334 -5.70 -2.61 0.80
CA GLN A 334 -5.12 -3.87 0.33
C GLN A 334 -5.23 -4.07 -1.19
N HIS A 335 -5.98 -3.22 -1.91
CA HIS A 335 -5.93 -3.16 -3.38
C HIS A 335 -4.55 -2.78 -3.92
N ARG A 336 -3.72 -2.11 -3.11
CA ARG A 336 -2.31 -1.79 -3.41
C ARG A 336 -1.32 -2.64 -2.62
N GLY A 337 -1.82 -3.49 -1.74
CA GLY A 337 -1.05 -4.33 -0.84
C GLY A 337 -1.35 -5.80 -1.13
N TRP A 338 -1.92 -6.47 -0.14
CA TRP A 338 -2.04 -7.92 -0.11
C TRP A 338 -2.92 -8.52 -1.21
N PHE A 339 -4.03 -7.88 -1.60
CA PHE A 339 -4.86 -8.39 -2.69
C PHE A 339 -4.10 -8.43 -4.01
N GLN A 340 -3.35 -7.36 -4.29
CA GLN A 340 -2.58 -7.24 -5.51
C GLN A 340 -1.35 -8.14 -5.50
N SER A 341 -0.58 -8.15 -4.40
CA SER A 341 0.60 -9.01 -4.34
C SER A 341 0.22 -10.48 -4.41
N SER A 342 -0.85 -10.91 -3.74
CA SER A 342 -1.37 -12.29 -3.82
C SER A 342 -1.83 -12.64 -5.23
N LEU A 343 -2.53 -11.73 -5.91
CA LEU A 343 -2.95 -11.94 -7.29
C LEU A 343 -1.73 -12.12 -8.21
N LEU A 344 -0.75 -11.23 -8.12
CA LEU A 344 0.42 -11.24 -9.00
C LEU A 344 1.27 -12.51 -8.79
N THR A 345 1.55 -12.89 -7.54
CA THR A 345 2.34 -14.10 -7.24
C THR A 345 1.58 -15.37 -7.66
N SER A 346 0.26 -15.43 -7.44
CA SER A 346 -0.55 -16.60 -7.79
C SER A 346 -0.71 -16.77 -9.29
N VAL A 347 -0.96 -15.68 -10.02
CA VAL A 347 -1.06 -15.71 -11.48
C VAL A 347 0.29 -16.07 -12.10
N ALA A 348 1.39 -15.49 -11.62
CA ALA A 348 2.72 -15.82 -12.11
C ALA A 348 3.06 -17.32 -11.89
N ALA A 349 2.67 -17.89 -10.75
CA ALA A 349 2.97 -19.29 -10.43
C ALA A 349 1.97 -20.31 -11.01
N THR A 350 0.70 -19.93 -11.19
CA THR A 350 -0.40 -20.89 -11.44
C THR A 350 -1.36 -20.49 -12.55
N GLY A 351 -1.24 -19.27 -13.08
CA GLY A 351 -2.12 -18.73 -14.12
C GLY A 351 -3.53 -18.33 -13.65
N ARG A 352 -3.82 -18.34 -12.35
CA ARG A 352 -5.14 -18.01 -11.78
C ARG A 352 -5.03 -17.13 -10.53
N ALA A 353 -6.14 -16.46 -10.18
CA ALA A 353 -6.25 -15.73 -8.93
C ALA A 353 -6.26 -16.68 -7.71
N PRO A 354 -5.77 -16.23 -6.53
CA PRO A 354 -5.75 -17.08 -5.33
C PRO A 354 -7.09 -17.07 -4.57
N TYR A 355 -8.05 -16.27 -5.01
CA TYR A 355 -9.36 -16.08 -4.38
C TYR A 355 -10.49 -16.06 -5.40
N LYS A 356 -11.69 -16.53 -5.02
CA LYS A 356 -12.92 -16.44 -5.83
C LYS A 356 -13.66 -15.12 -5.61
N THR A 357 -13.69 -14.66 -4.37
CA THR A 357 -14.35 -13.42 -3.96
C THR A 357 -13.40 -12.52 -3.18
N VAL A 358 -13.48 -11.21 -3.40
CA VAL A 358 -12.82 -10.20 -2.57
C VAL A 358 -13.87 -9.31 -1.95
N LEU A 359 -13.97 -9.35 -0.62
CA LEU A 359 -14.77 -8.42 0.17
C LEU A 359 -13.86 -7.32 0.71
N THR A 360 -14.25 -6.08 0.45
CA THR A 360 -13.52 -4.91 0.91
C THR A 360 -14.36 -4.13 1.90
N HIS A 361 -13.77 -3.81 3.05
CA HIS A 361 -14.34 -2.84 3.97
C HIS A 361 -13.60 -1.49 3.97
N GLY A 362 -14.31 -0.44 4.38
CA GLY A 362 -13.72 0.88 4.61
C GLY A 362 -12.87 0.93 5.89
N PHE A 363 -12.32 2.11 6.16
CA PHE A 363 -11.57 2.37 7.37
C PHE A 363 -12.48 2.65 8.56
N VAL A 364 -11.99 2.32 9.76
CA VAL A 364 -12.59 2.80 11.00
C VAL A 364 -12.05 4.20 11.31
N LEU A 365 -12.96 5.15 11.46
CA LEU A 365 -12.71 6.54 11.80
C LEU A 365 -13.16 6.81 13.24
N ASP A 366 -12.66 7.88 13.83
CA ASP A 366 -13.17 8.34 15.12
C ASP A 366 -14.62 8.84 15.02
N GLU A 367 -15.20 9.21 16.16
CA GLU A 367 -16.59 9.65 16.26
C GLU A 367 -16.89 10.90 15.41
N LYS A 368 -15.87 11.72 15.12
CA LYS A 368 -15.97 12.93 14.29
C LYS A 368 -15.70 12.65 12.81
N GLY A 369 -15.38 11.41 12.44
CA GLY A 369 -15.01 11.02 11.08
C GLY A 369 -13.57 11.37 10.70
N LEU A 370 -12.68 11.56 11.68
CA LEU A 370 -11.26 11.77 11.42
C LEU A 370 -10.50 10.45 11.48
N LYS A 371 -9.43 10.35 10.69
CA LYS A 371 -8.51 9.21 10.75
C LYS A 371 -7.89 9.14 12.15
N MET A 372 -7.89 7.95 12.73
CA MET A 372 -7.29 7.73 14.05
C MET A 372 -5.76 7.82 13.98
N SER A 373 -5.16 8.57 14.90
CA SER A 373 -3.71 8.63 15.07
C SER A 373 -3.32 8.84 16.52
N LYS A 374 -2.18 8.27 16.92
CA LYS A 374 -1.65 8.42 18.28
C LYS A 374 -1.36 9.89 18.63
N SER A 375 -0.93 10.70 17.65
CA SER A 375 -0.63 12.12 17.84
C SER A 375 -1.87 12.99 18.07
N LEU A 376 -3.01 12.62 17.47
CA LEU A 376 -4.29 13.30 17.70
C LEU A 376 -5.00 12.81 18.97
N GLY A 377 -4.53 11.72 19.58
CA GLY A 377 -5.12 11.15 20.80
C GLY A 377 -6.55 10.61 20.60
N ASN A 378 -6.98 10.40 19.36
CA ASN A 378 -8.33 9.96 19.00
C ASN A 378 -8.43 8.45 18.70
N VAL A 379 -7.41 7.67 19.08
CA VAL A 379 -7.40 6.21 18.88
C VAL A 379 -8.39 5.56 19.83
N VAL A 380 -9.28 4.74 19.26
CA VAL A 380 -10.20 3.89 20.02
C VAL A 380 -9.63 2.47 20.05
N ASP A 381 -9.14 2.05 21.21
CA ASP A 381 -8.57 0.70 21.41
C ASP A 381 -9.70 -0.33 21.61
N PRO A 382 -9.77 -1.40 20.79
CA PRO A 382 -10.76 -2.47 20.96
C PRO A 382 -10.74 -3.11 22.35
N SER A 383 -9.55 -3.25 22.96
CA SER A 383 -9.40 -3.83 24.30
C SER A 383 -10.08 -2.96 25.35
N ILE A 384 -9.95 -1.63 25.23
CA ILE A 384 -10.63 -0.67 26.11
C ILE A 384 -12.14 -0.73 25.90
N LEU A 385 -12.63 -0.89 24.67
CA LEU A 385 -14.07 -1.04 24.43
C LEU A 385 -14.63 -2.32 25.08
N ILE A 386 -13.88 -3.42 25.01
CA ILE A 386 -14.31 -4.72 25.55
C ILE A 386 -14.22 -4.74 27.08
N GLN A 387 -13.06 -4.37 27.62
CA GLN A 387 -12.70 -4.57 29.04
C GLN A 387 -12.97 -3.33 29.90
N GLY A 388 -13.21 -2.18 29.28
CA GLY A 388 -13.24 -0.89 29.95
C GLY A 388 -11.84 -0.30 30.10
N GLY A 389 -11.78 1.00 30.34
CA GLY A 389 -10.54 1.72 30.59
C GLY A 389 -10.35 2.09 32.06
N SER A 390 -9.34 2.91 32.33
CA SER A 390 -9.00 3.35 33.69
C SER A 390 -10.11 4.16 34.38
N ASN A 391 -10.98 4.80 33.60
CA ASN A 391 -12.16 5.51 34.10
C ASN A 391 -13.44 4.89 33.55
N ALA A 392 -14.09 4.03 34.35
CA ALA A 392 -15.31 3.32 33.97
C ALA A 392 -16.50 4.24 33.64
N LYS A 393 -16.50 5.52 34.07
CA LYS A 393 -17.57 6.46 33.71
C LYS A 393 -17.45 6.94 32.26
N THR A 394 -16.23 7.11 31.76
CA THR A 394 -15.96 7.59 30.40
C THR A 394 -15.63 6.47 29.44
N GLN A 395 -15.10 5.35 29.94
CA GLN A 395 -14.69 4.16 29.20
C GLN A 395 -15.27 2.90 29.89
N PRO A 396 -16.59 2.72 29.89
CA PRO A 396 -17.20 1.52 30.46
C PRO A 396 -16.82 0.29 29.63
N ALA A 397 -16.81 -0.88 30.29
CA ALA A 397 -16.69 -2.16 29.59
C ALA A 397 -17.98 -2.45 28.83
N TRP A 398 -17.97 -2.27 27.51
CA TRP A 398 -19.12 -2.58 26.67
C TRP A 398 -19.26 -4.09 26.42
N GLY A 399 -18.14 -4.82 26.45
CA GLY A 399 -18.09 -6.25 26.17
C GLY A 399 -17.98 -6.57 24.67
N ALA A 400 -17.54 -7.79 24.37
CA ALA A 400 -17.27 -8.24 23.01
C ALA A 400 -18.53 -8.28 22.13
N ASP A 401 -19.69 -8.66 22.67
CA ASP A 401 -20.93 -8.74 21.90
C ASP A 401 -21.46 -7.37 21.47
N VAL A 402 -21.25 -6.32 22.28
CA VAL A 402 -21.62 -4.96 21.88
C VAL A 402 -20.70 -4.48 20.74
N LEU A 403 -19.41 -4.81 20.80
CA LEU A 403 -18.48 -4.52 19.69
C LEU A 403 -18.85 -5.31 18.42
N ARG A 404 -19.20 -6.60 18.55
CA ARG A 404 -19.68 -7.42 17.42
C ARG A 404 -20.97 -6.90 16.82
N LEU A 405 -21.93 -6.49 17.65
CA LEU A 405 -23.17 -5.89 17.16
C LEU A 405 -22.91 -4.55 16.46
N TRP A 406 -21.96 -3.75 16.93
CA TRP A 406 -21.51 -2.54 16.22
C TRP A 406 -20.97 -2.91 14.84
N VAL A 407 -20.00 -3.83 14.74
CA VAL A 407 -19.47 -4.31 13.44
C VAL A 407 -20.60 -4.81 12.53
N ALA A 408 -21.52 -5.61 13.06
CA ALA A 408 -22.62 -6.17 12.29
C ALA A 408 -23.65 -5.11 11.85
N SER A 409 -23.74 -3.96 12.51
CA SER A 409 -24.76 -2.92 12.24
C SER A 409 -24.29 -1.79 11.33
N VAL A 410 -23.00 -1.71 11.03
CA VAL A 410 -22.45 -0.68 10.15
C VAL A 410 -22.41 -1.18 8.70
N ASP A 411 -22.69 -0.28 7.76
CA ASP A 411 -22.40 -0.54 6.35
C ASP A 411 -20.89 -0.43 6.13
N TYR A 412 -20.22 -1.58 6.11
CA TYR A 412 -18.77 -1.67 6.00
C TYR A 412 -18.24 -1.27 4.61
N THR A 413 -19.09 -1.10 3.60
CA THR A 413 -18.63 -0.79 2.23
C THR A 413 -18.02 0.60 2.11
N GLY A 414 -18.35 1.49 3.07
CA GLY A 414 -17.72 2.79 3.27
C GLY A 414 -16.94 2.87 4.59
N ASP A 415 -16.36 4.03 4.85
CA ASP A 415 -15.71 4.28 6.14
C ASP A 415 -16.73 4.36 7.27
N VAL A 416 -16.43 3.71 8.39
CA VAL A 416 -17.34 3.56 9.54
C VAL A 416 -16.79 4.29 10.75
N ARG A 417 -17.68 4.80 11.62
CA ARG A 417 -17.29 5.58 12.80
C ARG A 417 -17.41 4.75 14.07
N VAL A 418 -16.46 4.94 14.97
CA VAL A 418 -16.49 4.36 16.33
C VAL A 418 -16.26 5.45 17.37
N GLY A 419 -16.99 5.36 18.49
CA GLY A 419 -16.96 6.39 19.54
C GLY A 419 -17.84 6.04 20.72
N ALA A 420 -17.69 6.78 21.81
CA ALA A 420 -18.37 6.45 23.08
C ALA A 420 -19.90 6.57 22.97
N ASN A 421 -20.42 7.57 22.24
CA ASN A 421 -21.87 7.69 22.08
C ASN A 421 -22.43 6.63 21.13
N ILE A 422 -21.69 6.29 20.06
CA ILE A 422 -22.06 5.20 19.14
C ILE A 422 -22.14 3.88 19.92
N MET A 423 -21.10 3.54 20.69
CA MET A 423 -21.08 2.31 21.49
C MET A 423 -22.20 2.29 22.55
N ARG A 424 -22.55 3.44 23.12
CA ARG A 424 -23.70 3.55 24.03
C ARG A 424 -25.01 3.19 23.33
N GLN A 425 -25.26 3.75 22.14
CA GLN A 425 -26.46 3.44 21.34
C GLN A 425 -26.54 1.95 20.99
N VAL A 426 -25.42 1.36 20.56
CA VAL A 426 -25.35 -0.08 20.27
C VAL A 426 -25.57 -0.92 21.52
N SER A 427 -25.04 -0.49 22.68
CA SER A 427 -25.28 -1.16 23.97
C SER A 427 -26.76 -1.12 24.38
N ASP A 428 -27.45 -0.01 24.14
CA ASP A 428 -28.88 0.09 24.41
C ASP A 428 -29.72 -0.79 23.47
N ALA A 429 -29.34 -0.88 22.18
CA ALA A 429 -29.95 -1.82 21.25
C ALA A 429 -29.71 -3.29 21.68
N TYR A 430 -28.48 -3.63 22.06
CA TYR A 430 -28.13 -4.94 22.61
C TYR A 430 -28.98 -5.30 23.85
N ARG A 431 -29.14 -4.36 24.79
CA ARG A 431 -29.96 -4.57 25.99
C ARG A 431 -31.43 -4.83 25.66
N LYS A 432 -31.98 -4.15 24.65
CA LYS A 432 -33.36 -4.40 24.19
C LYS A 432 -33.50 -5.82 23.65
N ILE A 433 -32.62 -6.26 22.76
CA ILE A 433 -32.60 -7.65 22.25
C ILE A 433 -32.51 -8.64 23.42
N ARG A 434 -31.53 -8.44 24.32
CA ARG A 434 -31.33 -9.31 25.48
C ARG A 434 -32.57 -9.37 26.39
N ASN A 435 -33.24 -8.25 26.62
CA ASN A 435 -34.45 -8.22 27.44
C ASN A 435 -35.63 -8.90 26.75
N THR A 436 -35.75 -8.79 25.42
CA THR A 436 -36.74 -9.55 24.64
C THR A 436 -36.53 -11.05 24.82
N LEU A 437 -35.28 -11.53 24.65
CA LEU A 437 -34.93 -12.94 24.88
C LEU A 437 -35.20 -13.38 26.33
N ARG A 438 -34.83 -12.55 27.32
CA ARG A 438 -35.08 -12.81 28.74
C ARG A 438 -36.58 -12.92 29.04
N TYR A 439 -37.42 -12.09 28.43
CA TYR A 439 -38.87 -12.16 28.59
C TYR A 439 -39.42 -13.50 28.09
N MET A 440 -38.99 -13.94 26.90
CA MET A 440 -39.39 -15.24 26.35
C MET A 440 -38.96 -16.38 27.27
N LEU A 441 -37.68 -16.42 27.66
CA LEU A 441 -37.15 -17.43 28.59
C LEU A 441 -37.94 -17.50 29.90
N GLY A 442 -38.27 -16.35 30.51
CA GLY A 442 -39.05 -16.31 31.75
C GLY A 442 -40.47 -16.86 31.59
N ASN A 443 -41.08 -16.67 30.42
CA ASN A 443 -42.43 -17.15 30.12
C ASN A 443 -42.48 -18.59 29.59
N LEU A 444 -41.32 -19.23 29.36
CA LEU A 444 -41.22 -20.60 28.85
C LEU A 444 -40.74 -21.61 29.91
N HIS A 445 -40.54 -21.19 31.17
CA HIS A 445 -39.97 -22.04 32.22
C HIS A 445 -40.76 -23.33 32.52
N ASP A 446 -42.05 -23.38 32.20
CA ASP A 446 -42.97 -24.51 32.42
C ASP A 446 -43.59 -25.02 31.11
N PHE A 447 -42.96 -24.74 29.97
CA PHE A 447 -43.39 -25.17 28.65
C PHE A 447 -42.47 -26.25 28.10
N ASP A 448 -43.03 -27.42 27.77
CA ASP A 448 -42.36 -28.51 27.08
C ASP A 448 -42.89 -28.58 25.64
N PRO A 449 -42.11 -28.16 24.61
CA PRO A 449 -42.57 -28.14 23.22
C PRO A 449 -43.10 -29.50 22.72
N ALA A 450 -42.61 -30.62 23.25
CA ALA A 450 -43.05 -31.94 22.82
C ALA A 450 -44.45 -32.32 23.35
N LYS A 451 -44.91 -31.66 24.42
CA LYS A 451 -46.17 -31.97 25.11
C LYS A 451 -47.20 -30.85 25.02
N ASP A 452 -46.72 -29.61 25.09
CA ASP A 452 -47.54 -28.43 25.31
C ASP A 452 -47.75 -27.59 24.04
N ALA A 453 -46.99 -27.86 22.96
CA ALA A 453 -47.11 -27.10 21.73
C ALA A 453 -48.50 -27.26 21.09
N VAL A 454 -49.04 -26.15 20.62
CA VAL A 454 -50.35 -26.09 19.96
C VAL A 454 -50.14 -26.15 18.45
N ALA A 455 -50.94 -26.96 17.75
CA ALA A 455 -50.87 -27.07 16.29
C ALA A 455 -51.20 -25.74 15.61
N TYR A 456 -50.58 -25.46 14.46
CA TYR A 456 -50.72 -24.18 13.75
C TYR A 456 -52.18 -23.79 13.48
N ASP A 457 -53.01 -24.76 13.07
CA ASP A 457 -54.41 -24.51 12.72
C ASP A 457 -55.27 -24.12 13.94
N ASP A 458 -54.86 -24.56 15.14
CA ASP A 458 -55.51 -24.26 16.42
C ASP A 458 -55.02 -22.94 17.04
N LEU A 459 -53.97 -22.32 16.47
CA LEU A 459 -53.45 -21.05 16.96
C LEU A 459 -54.42 -19.89 16.65
N PRO A 460 -54.64 -18.98 17.62
CA PRO A 460 -55.31 -17.71 17.38
C PRO A 460 -54.67 -16.92 16.23
N SER A 461 -55.46 -16.11 15.53
CA SER A 461 -54.98 -15.34 14.37
C SER A 461 -53.82 -14.39 14.69
N ILE A 462 -53.75 -13.85 15.91
CA ILE A 462 -52.62 -13.02 16.35
C ILE A 462 -51.32 -13.83 16.52
N ASP A 463 -51.43 -15.08 16.96
CA ASP A 463 -50.29 -15.99 17.14
C ASP A 463 -49.77 -16.44 15.77
N ARG A 464 -50.68 -16.77 14.84
CA ARG A 464 -50.35 -17.06 13.43
C ARG A 464 -49.72 -15.85 12.72
N TRP A 465 -50.22 -14.64 12.99
CA TRP A 465 -49.63 -13.41 12.45
C TRP A 465 -48.20 -13.23 12.94
N MET A 466 -47.92 -13.44 14.23
CA MET A 466 -46.57 -13.30 14.78
C MET A 466 -45.62 -14.36 14.19
N LEU A 467 -46.07 -15.60 13.99
CA LEU A 467 -45.27 -16.60 13.27
C LEU A 467 -44.98 -16.19 11.83
N GLY A 468 -45.93 -15.54 11.14
CA GLY A 468 -45.69 -14.95 9.82
C GLY A 468 -44.61 -13.86 9.84
N ARG A 469 -44.68 -12.93 10.80
CA ARG A 469 -43.66 -11.89 10.99
C ARG A 469 -42.27 -12.45 11.31
N LEU A 470 -42.22 -13.52 12.10
CA LEU A 470 -40.98 -14.24 12.39
C LEU A 470 -40.37 -14.85 11.11
N ALA A 471 -41.17 -15.52 10.29
CA ALA A 471 -40.72 -16.11 9.02
C ALA A 471 -40.22 -15.04 8.04
N GLU A 472 -40.89 -13.89 7.95
CA GLU A 472 -40.46 -12.75 7.15
C GLU A 472 -39.10 -12.22 7.63
N ALA A 473 -38.94 -11.96 8.93
CA ALA A 473 -37.67 -11.48 9.49
C ALA A 473 -36.52 -12.49 9.31
N GLN A 474 -36.81 -13.79 9.42
CA GLN A 474 -35.84 -14.86 9.17
C GLN A 474 -35.40 -14.86 7.70
N ALA A 475 -36.33 -14.72 6.75
CA ALA A 475 -36.02 -14.65 5.33
C ALA A 475 -35.19 -13.42 4.99
N GLU A 476 -35.53 -12.25 5.53
CA GLU A 476 -34.76 -11.00 5.39
C GLU A 476 -33.33 -11.14 5.93
N ALA A 477 -33.18 -11.69 7.14
CA ALA A 477 -31.87 -11.90 7.75
C ALA A 477 -31.03 -12.92 6.96
N LYS A 478 -31.65 -14.02 6.50
CA LYS A 478 -30.97 -15.04 5.68
C LYS A 478 -30.44 -14.44 4.38
N GLN A 479 -31.28 -13.71 3.64
CA GLN A 479 -30.87 -13.05 2.41
C GLN A 479 -29.72 -12.05 2.66
N ALA A 480 -29.81 -11.27 3.74
CA ALA A 480 -28.75 -10.35 4.13
C ALA A 480 -27.43 -11.06 4.47
N TYR A 481 -27.45 -12.27 5.04
CA TYR A 481 -26.24 -13.08 5.24
C TYR A 481 -25.67 -13.60 3.91
N GLU A 482 -26.52 -14.08 3.00
CA GLU A 482 -26.11 -14.55 1.67
C GLU A 482 -25.48 -13.42 0.83
N ASP A 483 -26.02 -12.20 0.93
CA ASP A 483 -25.50 -11.02 0.25
C ASP A 483 -24.34 -10.34 1.00
N LEU A 484 -23.92 -10.89 2.14
CA LEU A 484 -22.90 -10.32 3.03
C LEU A 484 -23.24 -8.90 3.50
N GLN A 485 -24.52 -8.56 3.63
CA GLN A 485 -25.07 -7.28 4.10
C GLN A 485 -25.47 -7.35 5.58
N PHE A 486 -24.51 -7.62 6.46
CA PHE A 486 -24.77 -7.88 7.89
C PHE A 486 -25.59 -6.79 8.59
N TYR A 487 -25.46 -5.52 8.19
CA TYR A 487 -26.23 -4.40 8.75
C TYR A 487 -27.73 -4.55 8.55
N ARG A 488 -28.16 -5.17 7.43
CA ARG A 488 -29.57 -5.47 7.18
C ARG A 488 -30.06 -6.61 8.06
N ALA A 489 -29.25 -7.65 8.26
CA ALA A 489 -29.58 -8.73 9.20
C ALA A 489 -29.73 -8.18 10.63
N ALA A 490 -28.81 -7.32 11.07
CA ALA A 490 -28.88 -6.68 12.38
C ALA A 490 -30.14 -5.80 12.53
N GLN A 491 -30.51 -5.05 11.48
CA GLN A 491 -31.73 -4.24 11.46
C GLN A 491 -33.01 -5.09 11.53
N ALA A 492 -33.09 -6.18 10.76
CA ALA A 492 -34.23 -7.10 10.77
C ALA A 492 -34.45 -7.71 12.17
N VAL A 493 -33.38 -8.16 12.82
CA VAL A 493 -33.44 -8.70 14.20
C VAL A 493 -33.85 -7.62 15.21
N GLN A 494 -33.30 -6.41 15.10
CA GLN A 494 -33.69 -5.29 15.97
C GLN A 494 -35.16 -4.91 15.80
N GLN A 495 -35.64 -4.85 14.56
CA GLN A 495 -37.04 -4.53 14.25
C GLN A 495 -37.99 -5.60 14.82
N LEU A 496 -37.68 -6.89 14.62
CA LEU A 496 -38.44 -8.00 15.19
C LEU A 496 -38.49 -7.92 16.72
N CYS A 497 -37.33 -7.74 17.36
CA CYS A 497 -37.25 -7.70 18.83
C CYS A 497 -37.99 -6.52 19.46
N ILE A 498 -37.88 -5.34 18.84
CA ILE A 498 -38.38 -4.09 19.43
C ILE A 498 -39.82 -3.85 19.01
N ALA A 499 -40.11 -3.82 17.71
CA ALA A 499 -41.41 -3.40 17.21
C ALA A 499 -42.43 -4.54 17.26
N ASP A 500 -42.11 -5.69 16.66
CA ASP A 500 -43.07 -6.78 16.52
C ASP A 500 -43.28 -7.52 17.86
N LEU A 501 -42.18 -7.89 18.54
CA LEU A 501 -42.25 -8.63 19.81
C LEU A 501 -42.51 -7.72 21.01
N SER A 502 -41.54 -6.86 21.38
CA SER A 502 -41.61 -6.14 22.66
C SER A 502 -42.76 -5.12 22.71
N ASN A 503 -42.91 -4.28 21.69
CA ASN A 503 -43.88 -3.18 21.71
C ASN A 503 -45.32 -3.64 21.45
N PHE A 504 -45.51 -4.78 20.76
CA PHE A 504 -46.83 -5.25 20.37
C PHE A 504 -47.15 -6.63 20.94
N TYR A 505 -46.50 -7.70 20.45
CA TYR A 505 -46.92 -9.06 20.77
C TYR A 505 -46.84 -9.37 22.27
N PHE A 506 -45.76 -8.96 22.94
CA PHE A 506 -45.60 -9.16 24.39
C PHE A 506 -46.63 -8.39 25.21
N GLU A 507 -46.94 -7.14 24.84
CA GLU A 507 -47.96 -6.35 25.54
C GLU A 507 -49.33 -7.04 25.48
N VAL A 508 -49.71 -7.57 24.32
CA VAL A 508 -50.96 -8.33 24.17
C VAL A 508 -50.89 -9.72 24.82
N ALA A 509 -49.71 -10.36 24.81
CA ALA A 509 -49.54 -11.69 25.36
C ALA A 509 -49.57 -11.73 26.89
N LYS A 510 -49.25 -10.63 27.60
CA LYS A 510 -49.24 -10.58 29.08
C LYS A 510 -50.54 -11.06 29.72
N ASP A 511 -51.70 -10.64 29.22
CA ASP A 511 -53.00 -11.11 29.74
C ASP A 511 -53.11 -12.64 29.66
N ARG A 512 -52.77 -13.19 28.49
CA ARG A 512 -52.84 -14.63 28.24
C ARG A 512 -51.82 -15.40 29.07
N LEU A 513 -50.60 -14.89 29.19
CA LEU A 513 -49.48 -15.55 29.89
C LEU A 513 -49.63 -15.51 31.40
N TYR A 514 -50.17 -14.42 31.96
CA TYR A 514 -50.19 -14.18 33.41
C TYR A 514 -51.52 -14.51 34.08
N VAL A 515 -52.63 -14.48 33.35
CA VAL A 515 -53.98 -14.66 33.93
C VAL A 515 -54.57 -16.03 33.63
N SER A 516 -54.24 -16.63 32.48
CA SER A 516 -54.79 -17.94 32.10
C SER A 516 -54.23 -19.07 32.98
N ALA A 517 -54.97 -20.19 33.08
CA ALA A 517 -54.47 -21.40 33.71
C ALA A 517 -53.15 -21.86 33.07
N ALA A 518 -52.28 -22.50 33.87
CA ALA A 518 -50.93 -22.89 33.44
C ALA A 518 -50.94 -23.79 32.19
N ASP A 519 -51.88 -24.73 32.14
CA ASP A 519 -52.15 -25.67 31.05
C ASP A 519 -53.24 -25.19 30.07
N GLY A 520 -53.75 -23.96 30.25
CA GLY A 520 -54.83 -23.43 29.44
C GLY A 520 -54.41 -23.18 27.98
N HIS A 521 -55.28 -23.55 27.03
CA HIS A 521 -55.04 -23.38 25.59
C HIS A 521 -54.57 -21.97 25.20
N ARG A 522 -55.17 -20.92 25.78
CA ARG A 522 -54.80 -19.51 25.54
C ARG A 522 -53.35 -19.19 25.91
N ARG A 523 -52.81 -19.85 26.94
CA ARG A 523 -51.42 -19.68 27.41
C ARG A 523 -50.46 -20.52 26.59
N ARG A 524 -50.81 -21.79 26.33
CA ARG A 524 -50.00 -22.71 25.52
C ARG A 524 -49.86 -22.24 24.07
N SER A 525 -50.88 -21.60 23.50
CA SER A 525 -50.78 -20.99 22.16
C SER A 525 -49.73 -19.87 22.12
N CYS A 526 -49.72 -18.97 23.12
CA CYS A 526 -48.69 -17.95 23.26
C CYS A 526 -47.30 -18.55 23.41
N GLN A 527 -47.14 -19.51 24.33
CA GLN A 527 -45.86 -20.14 24.62
C GLN A 527 -45.30 -20.89 23.41
N THR A 528 -46.17 -21.49 22.57
CA THR A 528 -45.75 -22.09 21.29
C THR A 528 -45.06 -21.07 20.39
N VAL A 529 -45.64 -19.88 20.23
CA VAL A 529 -45.03 -18.81 19.41
C VAL A 529 -43.78 -18.24 20.06
N LEU A 530 -43.77 -18.04 21.39
CA LEU A 530 -42.57 -17.56 22.10
C LEU A 530 -41.41 -18.55 21.99
N ALA A 531 -41.69 -19.86 22.03
CA ALA A 531 -40.69 -20.90 21.85
C ALA A 531 -40.13 -20.86 20.42
N ALA A 532 -41.00 -20.78 19.42
CA ALA A 532 -40.59 -20.69 18.01
C ALA A 532 -39.78 -19.41 17.70
N ALA A 533 -40.04 -18.30 18.38
CA ALA A 533 -39.29 -17.05 18.19
C ALA A 533 -37.96 -17.01 18.96
N LEU A 534 -37.78 -17.88 19.95
CA LEU A 534 -36.56 -18.00 20.75
C LEU A 534 -35.55 -18.97 20.11
N GLU A 535 -36.05 -20.06 19.53
CA GLU A 535 -35.30 -20.97 18.66
C GLU A 535 -34.83 -20.25 17.39
#